data_AF-A0A8H7BTA2-F1
#
_entry.id   AF-A0A8H7BTA2-F1
#
_cell.length_a   1.000
_cell.length_b   1.000
_cell.length_c   1.000
_cell.angle_alpha   90.00
_cell.angle_beta   90.00
_cell.angle_gamma   90.00
#
_symmetry.space_group_name_H-M   'P 1'
#
loop_
_entity.id
_entity.type
_entity.pdbx_description
1 polymer ?
#
loop_
_entity_poly.entity_id
_entity_poly.type
_entity_poly.pdbx_seq_one_letter_code
_entity_poly.pdbx_strand_id
1 'polypeptide(L)'
;MAEVKYHECEDPSVVWPLRFGKVAKQLNVTYKKSSVDWGSIALEILRSANAKAEIKGDEPSTMSTISSSTSSTSETKKSITADDHRRIADIYASLDERNMWKLSTGTYVEKQMEKLALRCNYEHPCHSLILDPECCTWKEYFSAEELREIRMFATPTIKRMPDDLNRYLMSYLGKHTLNELQEHHDTFKYERIQQADHYWIHQTITKALDLYHYNYLADLDRSEADYLRRVWTFIDCCFDASKIKVTR
;
A
#
# COMPACT_ATOMS: atom_id res chain seq x y z
N MET A 1 20.51 22.32 -20.76
CA MET A 1 20.21 21.30 -19.73
C MET A 1 18.71 21.08 -19.75
N ALA A 2 18.25 19.94 -20.27
CA ALA A 2 16.83 19.64 -20.37
C ALA A 2 16.34 19.09 -19.03
N GLU A 3 15.42 19.82 -18.41
CA GLU A 3 14.67 19.43 -17.23
C GLU A 3 13.98 18.08 -17.52
N VAL A 4 14.37 17.03 -16.82
CA VAL A 4 13.65 15.76 -16.88
C VAL A 4 12.33 16.05 -16.18
N LYS A 5 11.29 16.31 -16.96
CA LYS A 5 9.92 16.30 -16.45
C LYS A 5 9.79 14.96 -15.74
N TYR A 6 9.63 15.00 -14.42
CA TYR A 6 9.03 13.88 -13.69
C TYR A 6 7.72 13.63 -14.42
N HIS A 7 7.71 12.61 -15.28
CA HIS A 7 6.50 12.18 -15.92
C HIS A 7 5.51 11.85 -14.79
N GLU A 8 4.23 12.10 -15.03
CA GLU A 8 3.07 11.82 -14.18
C GLU A 8 2.94 10.34 -13.72
N CYS A 9 4.00 9.56 -13.88
CA CYS A 9 4.13 8.12 -13.69
C CYS A 9 4.48 7.70 -12.26
N GLU A 10 4.68 8.65 -11.35
CA GLU A 10 4.97 8.37 -9.93
C GLU A 10 4.00 9.03 -8.97
N ASP A 11 3.11 9.92 -9.43
CA ASP A 11 2.06 10.47 -8.58
C ASP A 11 1.08 9.34 -8.25
N PRO A 12 0.96 8.91 -6.97
CA PRO A 12 0.05 7.84 -6.60
C PRO A 12 -1.39 8.14 -7.04
N SER A 13 -1.79 9.41 -7.09
CA SER A 13 -3.13 9.82 -7.54
C SER A 13 -3.39 9.57 -9.03
N VAL A 14 -2.33 9.46 -9.84
CA VAL A 14 -2.39 9.15 -11.28
C VAL A 14 -2.11 7.68 -11.55
N VAL A 15 -1.10 7.12 -10.88
CA VAL A 15 -0.62 5.74 -11.06
C VAL A 15 -1.61 4.72 -10.51
N TRP A 16 -2.18 4.98 -9.32
CA TRP A 16 -3.09 4.04 -8.67
C TRP A 16 -4.36 3.78 -9.49
N PRO A 17 -5.09 4.81 -9.99
CA PRO A 17 -6.27 4.56 -10.83
C PRO A 17 -5.94 3.82 -12.13
N LEU A 18 -4.78 4.09 -12.73
CA LEU A 18 -4.32 3.41 -13.96
C LEU A 18 -4.04 1.93 -13.71
N ARG A 19 -3.28 1.61 -12.66
CA ARG A 19 -2.93 0.22 -12.29
C ARG A 19 -4.16 -0.55 -11.86
N PHE A 20 -4.95 0.02 -10.95
CA PHE A 20 -6.22 -0.54 -10.53
C PHE A 20 -7.13 -0.81 -11.73
N GLY A 21 -7.25 0.14 -12.65
CA GLY A 21 -8.06 0.00 -13.85
C GLY A 21 -7.59 -1.11 -14.80
N LYS A 22 -6.28 -1.30 -14.96
CA LYS A 22 -5.69 -2.38 -15.77
C LYS A 22 -5.99 -3.75 -15.15
N VAL A 23 -5.83 -3.88 -13.84
CA VAL A 23 -6.12 -5.12 -13.10
C VAL A 23 -7.63 -5.41 -13.09
N ALA A 24 -8.47 -4.40 -12.85
CA ALA A 24 -9.92 -4.54 -12.89
C ALA A 24 -10.41 -5.04 -14.26
N LYS A 25 -9.83 -4.54 -15.37
CA LYS A 25 -10.12 -5.06 -16.71
C LYS A 25 -9.68 -6.52 -16.90
N GLN A 26 -8.50 -6.89 -16.42
CA GLN A 26 -8.01 -8.27 -16.48
C GLN A 26 -8.88 -9.24 -15.67
N LEU A 27 -9.42 -8.77 -14.55
CA LEU A 27 -10.30 -9.54 -13.66
C LEU A 27 -11.79 -9.41 -14.00
N ASN A 28 -12.13 -8.72 -15.09
CA ASN A 28 -13.50 -8.48 -15.56
C ASN A 28 -14.41 -7.78 -14.51
N VAL A 29 -13.82 -6.89 -13.70
CA VAL A 29 -14.49 -6.10 -12.67
C VAL A 29 -14.88 -4.73 -13.22
N THR A 30 -16.17 -4.41 -13.16
CA THR A 30 -16.71 -3.10 -13.55
C THR A 30 -16.55 -2.09 -12.40
N TYR A 31 -15.96 -0.93 -12.65
CA TYR A 31 -15.85 0.14 -11.66
C TYR A 31 -16.21 1.50 -12.25
N LYS A 32 -16.69 2.42 -11.40
CA LYS A 32 -16.93 3.82 -11.75
C LYS A 32 -15.84 4.67 -11.12
N LYS A 33 -15.23 5.55 -11.92
CA LYS A 33 -14.27 6.53 -11.43
C LYS A 33 -15.05 7.67 -10.75
N SER A 34 -15.07 7.72 -9.43
CA SER A 34 -15.49 8.91 -8.69
C SER A 34 -14.25 9.75 -8.39
N SER A 35 -14.28 11.03 -8.76
CA SER A 35 -13.33 11.98 -8.17
C SER A 35 -13.78 12.23 -6.75
N VAL A 36 -12.96 11.87 -5.77
CA VAL A 36 -13.19 12.26 -4.38
C VAL A 36 -13.11 13.78 -4.32
N ASP A 37 -14.19 14.44 -3.88
CA ASP A 37 -14.19 15.88 -3.66
C ASP A 37 -13.44 16.18 -2.35
N TRP A 38 -12.13 16.30 -2.48
CA TRP A 38 -11.24 16.65 -1.37
C TRP A 38 -11.59 18.01 -0.74
N GLY A 39 -12.23 18.92 -1.48
CA GLY A 39 -12.66 20.22 -0.95
C GLY A 39 -13.76 20.07 0.09
N SER A 40 -14.77 19.26 -0.21
CA SER A 40 -15.86 18.94 0.72
C SER A 40 -15.34 18.20 1.97
N ILE A 41 -14.40 17.28 1.81
CA ILE A 41 -13.79 16.54 2.93
C ILE A 41 -12.94 17.48 3.80
N ALA A 42 -12.12 18.35 3.19
CA ALA A 42 -11.31 19.32 3.93
C ALA A 42 -12.17 20.31 4.72
N LEU A 43 -13.28 20.78 4.14
CA LEU A 43 -14.23 21.66 4.82
C LEU A 43 -14.89 20.99 6.02
N GLU A 44 -15.20 19.69 5.93
CA GLU A 44 -15.80 18.93 7.04
C GLU A 44 -14.79 18.66 8.16
N ILE A 45 -13.52 18.43 7.82
CA ILE A 45 -12.41 18.32 8.79
C ILE A 45 -12.22 19.65 9.53
N LEU A 46 -12.25 20.78 8.82
CA LEU A 46 -12.12 22.11 9.45
C LEU A 46 -13.32 22.43 10.34
N ARG A 47 -14.54 22.08 9.90
CA ARG A 47 -15.77 22.25 10.66
C ARG A 47 -15.77 21.43 11.95
N SER A 48 -15.31 20.18 11.90
CA SER A 48 -15.22 19.30 13.06
C SER A 48 -14.10 19.71 14.03
N ALA A 49 -13.00 20.28 13.55
CA ALA A 49 -11.96 20.87 14.39
C ALA A 49 -12.45 22.11 15.15
N ASN A 50 -13.20 23.00 14.49
CA ASN A 50 -13.80 24.17 15.16
C ASN A 50 -14.87 23.79 16.19
N ALA A 51 -15.69 22.77 15.91
CA ALA A 51 -16.70 22.28 16.86
C ALA A 51 -16.09 21.69 18.15
N LYS A 52 -14.87 21.14 18.07
CA LYS A 52 -14.12 20.64 19.25
C LYS A 52 -13.48 21.75 20.08
N ALA A 53 -13.23 22.93 19.49
CA ALA A 53 -12.63 24.07 20.18
C ALA A 53 -13.62 24.80 21.11
N GLU A 54 -14.93 24.72 20.86
CA GLU A 54 -15.95 25.42 21.65
C GLU A 54 -16.37 24.70 22.96
N ILE A 55 -15.84 23.50 23.26
CA ILE A 55 -16.28 22.68 24.42
C ILE A 55 -15.26 22.68 25.59
N LYS A 56 -14.10 23.36 25.50
CA LYS A 56 -13.16 23.45 26.63
C LYS A 56 -12.87 24.89 27.05
N GLY A 57 -13.58 25.34 28.09
CA GLY A 57 -13.23 26.52 28.89
C GLY A 57 -12.39 26.18 30.14
N ASP A 58 -11.35 26.99 30.34
CA ASP A 58 -10.59 27.38 31.55
C ASP A 58 -10.04 26.36 32.56
N GLU A 59 -8.70 26.17 32.61
CA GLU A 59 -7.77 26.82 33.56
C GLU A 59 -6.28 26.42 33.30
N PRO A 60 -5.28 27.23 33.75
CA PRO A 60 -3.88 27.10 33.33
C PRO A 60 -3.03 26.32 34.34
N SER A 61 -2.11 25.47 33.85
CA SER A 61 -1.00 24.97 34.67
C SER A 61 0.23 24.62 33.83
N THR A 62 1.37 24.83 34.47
CA THR A 62 2.69 25.17 33.93
C THR A 62 3.55 23.95 33.57
N MET A 63 4.46 24.15 32.60
CA MET A 63 5.69 23.40 32.28
C MET A 63 5.57 21.96 31.75
N SER A 64 5.98 21.75 30.50
CA SER A 64 7.40 21.46 30.15
C SER A 64 7.55 21.34 28.64
N THR A 65 8.52 22.06 28.08
CA THR A 65 8.90 22.02 26.68
C THR A 65 9.42 20.63 26.32
N ILE A 66 8.57 19.79 25.76
CA ILE A 66 9.00 18.66 24.95
C ILE A 66 8.95 19.16 23.51
N SER A 67 10.13 19.35 22.92
CA SER A 67 10.28 19.63 21.50
C SER A 67 9.86 18.40 20.70
N SER A 68 8.55 18.23 20.56
CA SER A 68 7.97 17.32 19.59
C SER A 68 8.04 18.02 18.24
N SER A 69 8.97 17.59 17.39
CA SER A 69 9.02 17.98 15.99
C SER A 69 7.67 17.66 15.35
N THR A 70 6.84 18.69 15.19
CA THR A 70 5.62 18.62 14.39
C THR A 70 6.06 18.39 12.95
N SER A 71 5.95 17.15 12.49
CA SER A 71 6.01 16.81 11.08
C SER A 71 4.83 17.48 10.38
N SER A 72 5.10 18.68 9.88
CA SER A 72 4.20 19.45 9.03
C SER A 72 3.96 18.65 7.74
N THR A 73 2.72 18.23 7.56
CA THR A 73 1.98 18.24 6.29
C THR A 73 2.82 18.05 5.01
N SER A 74 2.94 16.79 4.61
CA SER A 74 2.65 16.24 3.27
C SER A 74 2.82 17.15 2.04
N GLU A 75 4.02 17.69 1.83
CA GLU A 75 4.58 17.89 0.48
C GLU A 75 5.78 16.94 0.35
N THR A 76 5.52 15.63 0.31
CA THR A 76 6.58 14.62 0.24
C THR A 76 7.13 14.51 -1.19
N LYS A 77 7.95 15.49 -1.57
CA LYS A 77 8.97 15.32 -2.60
C LYS A 77 10.31 15.69 -1.96
N LYS A 78 10.90 14.74 -1.25
CA LYS A 78 12.23 14.93 -0.66
C LYS A 78 13.23 15.08 -1.81
N SER A 79 13.70 16.31 -2.01
CA SER A 79 14.78 16.58 -2.96
C SER A 79 16.05 15.88 -2.47
N ILE A 80 16.75 15.24 -3.40
CA ILE A 80 17.99 14.55 -3.10
C ILE A 80 19.11 15.56 -2.97
N THR A 81 19.87 15.42 -1.87
CA THR A 81 21.06 16.25 -1.64
C THR A 81 22.26 15.71 -2.43
N ALA A 82 23.29 16.53 -2.61
CA ALA A 82 24.54 16.08 -3.23
C ALA A 82 25.20 14.91 -2.45
N ASP A 83 25.01 14.87 -1.13
CA ASP A 83 25.49 13.77 -0.27
C ASP A 83 24.74 12.47 -0.56
N ASP A 84 23.42 12.57 -0.76
CA ASP A 84 22.60 11.42 -1.12
C ASP A 84 22.98 10.87 -2.50
N HIS A 85 23.20 11.74 -3.49
CA HIS A 85 23.71 11.32 -4.81
C HIS A 85 25.05 10.57 -4.71
N ARG A 86 25.96 11.01 -3.83
CA ARG A 86 27.23 10.30 -3.60
C ARG A 86 27.00 8.92 -3.01
N ARG A 87 26.15 8.81 -1.98
CA ARG A 87 25.80 7.51 -1.38
C ARG A 87 25.16 6.56 -2.39
N ILE A 88 24.28 7.08 -3.23
CA ILE A 88 23.65 6.31 -4.32
C ILE A 88 24.70 5.80 -5.30
N ALA A 89 25.62 6.66 -5.75
CA ALA A 89 26.71 6.26 -6.63
C ALA A 89 27.60 5.18 -5.99
N ASP A 90 27.94 5.33 -4.71
CA ASP A 90 28.74 4.35 -3.97
C ASP A 90 28.04 2.99 -3.87
N ILE A 91 26.71 2.97 -3.64
CA ILE A 91 25.90 1.74 -3.64
C ILE A 91 26.06 1.00 -4.96
N TYR A 92 25.80 1.68 -6.09
CA TYR A 92 25.90 1.07 -7.42
C TYR A 92 27.32 0.65 -7.77
N ALA A 93 28.33 1.45 -7.41
CA ALA A 93 29.74 1.13 -7.64
C ALA A 93 30.22 -0.09 -6.81
N SER A 94 29.60 -0.34 -5.65
CA SER A 94 29.93 -1.49 -4.79
C SER A 94 29.35 -2.82 -5.28
N LEU A 95 28.45 -2.81 -6.27
CA LEU A 95 27.82 -4.02 -6.80
C LEU A 95 28.83 -4.86 -7.59
N ASP A 96 28.91 -6.16 -7.28
CA ASP A 96 29.70 -7.11 -8.05
C ASP A 96 29.02 -7.41 -9.39
N GLU A 97 29.68 -7.05 -10.49
CA GLU A 97 29.18 -7.28 -11.85
C GLU A 97 28.85 -8.75 -12.14
N ARG A 98 29.49 -9.69 -11.44
CA ARG A 98 29.22 -11.14 -11.60
C ARG A 98 27.84 -11.55 -11.08
N ASN A 99 27.29 -10.78 -10.14
CA ASN A 99 26.00 -11.03 -9.53
C ASN A 99 24.89 -10.13 -10.11
N MET A 100 25.25 -9.16 -10.97
CA MET A 100 24.28 -8.31 -11.64
C MET A 100 23.39 -9.12 -12.58
N TRP A 101 22.12 -8.76 -12.63
CA TRP A 101 21.18 -9.41 -13.51
C TRP A 101 21.42 -9.02 -14.97
N LYS A 102 21.98 -9.96 -15.72
CA LYS A 102 22.15 -9.86 -17.17
C LYS A 102 20.93 -10.42 -17.89
N LEU A 103 20.29 -9.58 -18.69
CA LEU A 103 19.19 -9.95 -19.59
C LEU A 103 19.70 -10.70 -20.81
N SER A 104 18.79 -11.34 -21.54
CA SER A 104 19.08 -12.11 -22.75
C SER A 104 19.72 -11.28 -23.87
N THR A 105 19.48 -9.97 -23.88
CA THR A 105 20.10 -8.99 -24.78
C THR A 105 21.55 -8.66 -24.43
N GLY A 106 22.01 -9.06 -23.25
CA GLY A 106 23.31 -8.71 -22.68
C GLY A 106 23.30 -7.44 -21.82
N THR A 107 22.15 -6.76 -21.72
CA THR A 107 21.97 -5.59 -20.85
C THR A 107 22.00 -5.99 -19.37
N TYR A 108 22.73 -5.23 -18.55
CA TYR A 108 22.70 -5.36 -17.10
C TYR A 108 21.63 -4.45 -16.51
N VAL A 109 20.71 -5.00 -15.73
CA VAL A 109 19.57 -4.28 -15.15
C VAL A 109 20.04 -3.17 -14.21
N GLU A 110 20.96 -3.49 -13.31
CA GLU A 110 21.47 -2.56 -12.29
C GLU A 110 22.21 -1.38 -12.93
N LYS A 111 22.92 -1.59 -14.04
CA LYS A 111 23.58 -0.50 -14.79
C LYS A 111 22.58 0.45 -15.44
N GLN A 112 21.39 -0.02 -15.82
CA GLN A 112 20.33 0.86 -16.32
C GLN A 112 19.64 1.59 -15.16
N MET A 113 19.45 0.92 -14.02
CA MET A 113 18.92 1.53 -12.81
C MET A 113 19.83 2.64 -12.27
N GLU A 114 21.15 2.45 -12.30
CA GLU A 114 22.15 3.45 -11.93
C GLU A 114 21.98 4.74 -12.74
N LYS A 115 21.83 4.63 -14.08
CA LYS A 115 21.65 5.80 -14.95
C LYS A 115 20.39 6.60 -14.60
N LEU A 116 19.31 5.94 -14.19
CA LEU A 116 18.12 6.62 -13.71
C LEU A 116 18.37 7.23 -12.33
N ALA A 117 18.94 6.45 -11.41
CA ALA A 117 19.24 6.86 -10.03
C ALA A 117 20.05 8.15 -9.95
N LEU A 118 21.09 8.28 -10.79
CA LEU A 118 21.96 9.45 -10.85
C LEU A 118 21.30 10.67 -11.53
N ARG A 119 20.24 10.46 -12.32
CA ARG A 119 19.50 11.52 -13.03
C ARG A 119 18.33 12.07 -12.23
N CYS A 120 17.83 11.33 -11.25
CA CYS A 120 16.69 11.72 -10.41
C CYS A 120 17.05 12.84 -9.42
N ASN A 121 16.28 13.94 -9.43
CA ASN A 121 16.45 15.06 -8.50
C ASN A 121 15.67 14.89 -7.19
N TYR A 122 14.77 13.90 -7.15
CA TYR A 122 13.97 13.52 -5.99
C TYR A 122 14.10 12.03 -5.74
N GLU A 123 13.77 11.61 -4.53
CA GLU A 123 13.78 10.20 -4.12
C GLU A 123 12.96 9.33 -5.08
N HIS A 124 13.57 8.23 -5.53
CA HIS A 124 12.99 7.26 -6.46
C HIS A 124 13.32 5.84 -5.97
N PRO A 125 12.43 4.84 -6.12
CA PRO A 125 12.66 3.48 -5.62
C PRO A 125 13.99 2.84 -6.06
N CYS A 126 14.50 3.21 -7.25
CA CYS A 126 15.79 2.74 -7.75
C CYS A 126 16.99 3.15 -6.86
N HIS A 127 16.88 4.19 -6.03
CA HIS A 127 17.94 4.54 -5.06
C HIS A 127 18.15 3.44 -4.02
N SER A 128 17.13 2.62 -3.78
CA SER A 128 17.16 1.46 -2.89
C SER A 128 17.19 0.13 -3.66
N LEU A 129 17.63 0.13 -4.92
CA LEU A 129 17.68 -1.06 -5.79
C LEU A 129 16.30 -1.72 -6.01
N ILE A 130 15.22 -0.96 -5.86
CA ILE A 130 13.85 -1.44 -6.12
C ILE A 130 13.49 -1.14 -7.57
N LEU A 131 13.17 -2.20 -8.32
CA LEU A 131 12.72 -2.13 -9.71
C LEU A 131 11.24 -2.43 -9.81
N ASP A 132 10.47 -1.46 -10.28
CA ASP A 132 9.07 -1.66 -10.67
C ASP A 132 8.95 -1.68 -12.21
N PRO A 133 8.82 -2.87 -12.84
CA PRO A 133 8.78 -2.98 -14.31
C PRO A 133 7.50 -2.42 -14.95
N GLU A 134 6.50 -2.02 -14.16
CA GLU A 134 5.30 -1.34 -14.66
C GLU A 134 5.46 0.19 -14.67
N CYS A 135 6.51 0.73 -14.07
CA CYS A 135 6.81 2.16 -14.16
C CYS A 135 7.23 2.53 -15.59
N CYS A 136 6.57 3.53 -16.17
CA CYS A 136 6.79 3.91 -17.57
C CYS A 136 8.15 4.56 -17.83
N THR A 137 8.79 5.11 -16.79
CA THR A 137 10.15 5.70 -16.86
C THR A 137 11.16 4.70 -17.42
N TRP A 138 10.97 3.40 -17.17
CA TRP A 138 11.87 2.35 -17.65
C TRP A 138 11.86 2.14 -19.16
N LYS A 139 10.86 2.68 -19.88
CA LYS A 139 10.82 2.61 -21.36
C LYS A 139 11.95 3.43 -22.02
N GLU A 140 12.57 4.36 -21.30
CA GLU A 140 13.76 5.09 -21.78
C GLU A 140 15.07 4.28 -21.60
N TYR A 141 15.04 3.25 -20.76
CA TYR A 141 16.24 2.52 -20.31
C TYR A 141 16.27 1.06 -20.78
N PHE A 142 15.11 0.49 -21.09
CA PHE A 142 14.93 -0.90 -21.51
C PHE A 142 14.04 -1.00 -22.75
N SER A 143 14.32 -2.01 -23.58
CA SER A 143 13.46 -2.40 -24.70
C SER A 143 12.15 -3.05 -24.21
N ALA A 144 11.15 -3.16 -25.10
CA ALA A 144 9.89 -3.82 -24.77
C ALA A 144 10.08 -5.31 -24.44
N GLU A 145 11.03 -5.96 -25.11
CA GLU A 145 11.43 -7.36 -24.91
C GLU A 145 12.13 -7.53 -23.56
N GLU A 146 13.05 -6.64 -23.21
CA GLU A 146 13.75 -6.62 -21.92
C GLU A 146 12.78 -6.42 -20.76
N LEU A 147 11.85 -5.46 -20.87
CA LEU A 147 10.81 -5.26 -19.85
C LEU A 147 9.88 -6.47 -19.73
N ARG A 148 9.63 -7.20 -20.83
CA ARG A 148 8.85 -8.45 -20.77
C ARG A 148 9.62 -9.55 -20.06
N GLU A 149 10.91 -9.70 -20.35
CA GLU A 149 11.80 -10.64 -19.65
C GLU A 149 11.82 -10.35 -18.15
N ILE A 150 12.01 -9.09 -17.77
CA ILE A 150 12.02 -8.66 -16.36
C ILE A 150 10.70 -9.03 -15.66
N ARG A 151 9.55 -8.76 -16.30
CA ARG A 151 8.22 -9.08 -15.73
C ARG A 151 8.00 -10.57 -15.50
N MET A 152 8.51 -11.40 -16.41
CA MET A 152 8.28 -12.84 -16.39
C MET A 152 9.30 -13.60 -15.54
N PHE A 153 10.36 -12.92 -15.09
CA PHE A 153 11.41 -13.57 -14.32
C PHE A 153 10.91 -13.94 -12.93
N ALA A 154 10.99 -15.24 -12.64
CA ALA A 154 10.66 -15.83 -11.34
C ALA A 154 9.28 -15.41 -10.78
N THR A 155 8.31 -15.06 -11.65
CA THR A 155 6.97 -14.67 -11.20
C THR A 155 6.37 -15.79 -10.34
N PRO A 156 6.16 -15.57 -9.03
CA PRO A 156 5.58 -16.59 -8.19
C PRO A 156 4.20 -16.91 -8.74
N THR A 157 3.93 -18.20 -8.98
CA THR A 157 2.58 -18.61 -9.34
C THR A 157 1.72 -18.45 -8.10
N ILE A 158 0.94 -17.38 -8.05
CA ILE A 158 -0.08 -17.20 -7.01
C ILE A 158 -1.05 -18.35 -7.19
N LYS A 159 -1.13 -19.23 -6.18
CA LYS A 159 -2.11 -20.31 -6.19
C LYS A 159 -3.51 -19.71 -6.23
N ARG A 160 -4.35 -20.24 -7.12
CA ARG A 160 -5.76 -19.86 -7.17
C ARG A 160 -6.42 -20.17 -5.83
N MET A 161 -7.21 -19.23 -5.32
CA MET A 161 -7.99 -19.43 -4.10
C MET A 161 -8.94 -20.63 -4.27
N PRO A 162 -9.04 -21.53 -3.29
CA PRO A 162 -10.00 -22.63 -3.29
C PRO A 162 -11.43 -22.15 -3.60
N ASP A 163 -12.14 -22.88 -4.47
CA ASP A 163 -13.46 -22.45 -4.97
C ASP A 163 -14.54 -22.41 -3.88
N ASP A 164 -14.40 -23.23 -2.84
CA ASP A 164 -15.24 -23.24 -1.64
C ASP A 164 -15.05 -21.95 -0.81
N LEU A 165 -13.80 -21.56 -0.56
CA LEU A 165 -13.48 -20.28 0.09
C LEU A 165 -13.99 -19.09 -0.71
N ASN A 166 -13.77 -19.11 -2.03
CA ASN A 166 -14.29 -18.07 -2.91
C ASN A 166 -15.81 -17.98 -2.81
N ARG A 167 -16.52 -19.12 -2.84
CA ARG A 167 -17.98 -19.16 -2.73
C ARG A 167 -18.47 -18.62 -1.38
N TYR A 168 -17.77 -18.94 -0.30
CA TYR A 168 -18.07 -18.38 1.02
C TYR A 168 -17.91 -16.85 1.03
N LEU A 169 -16.79 -16.30 0.55
CA LEU A 169 -16.60 -14.86 0.47
C LEU A 169 -17.65 -14.17 -0.44
N MET A 170 -17.91 -14.76 -1.61
CA MET A 170 -18.89 -14.24 -2.56
C MET A 170 -20.33 -14.33 -2.04
N SER A 171 -20.60 -15.17 -1.04
CA SER A 171 -21.93 -15.27 -0.43
C SER A 171 -22.35 -14.01 0.34
N TYR A 172 -21.41 -13.14 0.68
CA TYR A 172 -21.69 -11.83 1.28
C TYR A 172 -22.13 -10.77 0.26
N LEU A 173 -21.94 -11.01 -1.04
CA LEU A 173 -22.37 -10.06 -2.07
C LEU A 173 -23.88 -9.86 -2.06
N GLY A 174 -24.30 -8.61 -2.28
CA GLY A 174 -25.71 -8.20 -2.25
C GLY A 174 -26.28 -7.95 -0.85
N LYS A 175 -25.45 -8.05 0.20
CA LYS A 175 -25.81 -7.66 1.58
C LYS A 175 -25.26 -6.28 1.86
N HIS A 176 -26.12 -5.38 2.30
CA HIS A 176 -25.79 -3.96 2.38
C HIS A 176 -26.00 -3.38 3.78
N THR A 177 -26.73 -4.10 4.64
CA THR A 177 -26.94 -3.68 6.03
C THR A 177 -26.15 -4.56 6.98
N LEU A 178 -25.79 -4.01 8.15
CA LEU A 178 -25.09 -4.76 9.20
C LEU A 178 -25.91 -5.98 9.65
N ASN A 179 -27.23 -5.84 9.78
CA ASN A 179 -28.12 -6.93 10.18
C ASN A 179 -28.11 -8.07 9.17
N GLU A 180 -28.25 -7.79 7.86
CA GLU A 180 -28.17 -8.81 6.81
C GLU A 180 -26.81 -9.53 6.82
N LEU A 181 -25.73 -8.78 7.04
CA LEU A 181 -24.38 -9.35 7.11
C LEU A 181 -24.21 -10.25 8.33
N GLN A 182 -24.73 -9.84 9.50
CA GLN A 182 -24.69 -10.62 10.74
C GLN A 182 -25.55 -11.88 10.64
N GLU A 183 -26.81 -11.77 10.21
CA GLU A 183 -27.70 -12.92 10.04
C GLU A 183 -27.08 -13.97 9.11
N HIS A 184 -26.52 -13.52 7.99
CA HIS A 184 -25.83 -14.40 7.05
C HIS A 184 -24.56 -15.01 7.64
N HIS A 185 -23.78 -14.21 8.35
CA HIS A 185 -22.58 -14.69 9.02
C HIS A 185 -22.90 -15.80 10.02
N ASP A 186 -23.96 -15.64 10.82
CA ASP A 186 -24.39 -16.60 11.84
C ASP A 186 -24.91 -17.93 11.26
N THR A 187 -25.24 -17.99 9.95
CA THR A 187 -25.60 -19.25 9.29
C THR A 187 -24.42 -20.20 9.12
N PHE A 188 -23.19 -19.69 9.16
CA PHE A 188 -21.98 -20.49 8.98
C PHE A 188 -21.34 -20.82 10.32
N LYS A 189 -20.95 -22.09 10.48
CA LYS A 189 -20.12 -22.55 11.58
C LYS A 189 -19.01 -23.41 11.01
N TYR A 190 -17.77 -23.02 11.30
CA TYR A 190 -16.59 -23.72 10.82
C TYR A 190 -15.79 -24.28 12.00
N GLU A 191 -15.32 -25.51 11.86
CA GLU A 191 -14.49 -26.14 12.87
C GLU A 191 -13.03 -25.67 12.77
N ARG A 192 -12.46 -25.26 13.91
CA ARG A 192 -11.11 -24.66 13.97
C ARG A 192 -10.00 -25.55 13.40
N ILE A 193 -10.07 -26.87 13.61
CA ILE A 193 -8.98 -27.80 13.28
C ILE A 193 -9.14 -28.32 11.85
N GLN A 194 -10.36 -28.74 11.46
CA GLN A 194 -10.61 -29.35 10.16
C GLN A 194 -10.71 -28.30 9.04
N GLN A 195 -11.20 -27.10 9.35
CA GLN A 195 -11.49 -26.04 8.39
C GLN A 195 -10.79 -24.74 8.80
N ALA A 196 -9.51 -24.82 9.10
CA ALA A 196 -8.71 -23.71 9.62
C ALA A 196 -8.82 -22.42 8.78
N ASP A 197 -8.76 -22.54 7.45
CA ASP A 197 -8.86 -21.38 6.54
C ASP A 197 -10.24 -20.70 6.61
N HIS A 198 -11.32 -21.49 6.57
CA HIS A 198 -12.68 -20.97 6.70
C HIS A 198 -12.90 -20.36 8.07
N TYR A 199 -12.41 -21.01 9.13
CA TYR A 199 -12.48 -20.52 10.49
C TYR A 199 -11.77 -19.17 10.63
N TRP A 200 -10.56 -19.03 10.09
CA TRP A 200 -9.80 -17.78 10.14
C TRP A 200 -10.50 -16.65 9.37
N ILE A 201 -10.98 -16.91 8.14
CA ILE A 201 -11.72 -15.92 7.35
C ILE A 201 -12.99 -15.51 8.08
N HIS A 202 -13.75 -16.48 8.60
CA HIS A 202 -14.97 -16.23 9.35
C HIS A 202 -14.69 -15.33 10.56
N GLN A 203 -13.70 -15.66 11.40
CA GLN A 203 -13.28 -14.82 12.52
C GLN A 203 -12.84 -13.41 12.11
N THR A 204 -12.17 -13.29 10.96
CA THR A 204 -11.75 -12.01 10.41
C THR A 204 -12.95 -11.16 10.02
N ILE A 205 -13.97 -11.76 9.38
CA ILE A 205 -15.22 -11.10 9.05
C ILE A 205 -15.97 -10.68 10.32
N THR A 206 -16.03 -11.54 11.35
CA THR A 206 -16.64 -11.19 12.65
C THR A 206 -16.02 -9.91 13.21
N LYS A 207 -14.68 -9.87 13.30
CA LYS A 207 -13.96 -8.69 13.81
C LYS A 207 -14.16 -7.47 12.92
N ALA A 208 -14.24 -7.63 11.60
CA ALA A 208 -14.51 -6.53 10.69
C ALA A 208 -15.93 -5.96 10.88
N LEU A 209 -16.93 -6.82 11.10
CA LEU A 209 -18.29 -6.41 11.43
C LEU A 209 -18.34 -5.66 12.77
N ASP A 210 -17.59 -6.11 13.78
CA ASP A 210 -17.46 -5.39 15.05
C ASP A 210 -16.86 -3.99 14.84
N LEU A 211 -15.75 -3.88 14.09
CA LEU A 211 -15.14 -2.58 13.79
C LEU A 211 -16.11 -1.64 13.07
N TYR A 212 -16.94 -2.18 12.16
CA TYR A 212 -17.97 -1.42 11.48
C TYR A 212 -19.09 -0.99 12.45
N HIS A 213 -19.56 -1.90 13.30
CA HIS A 213 -20.59 -1.63 14.31
C HIS A 213 -20.18 -0.51 15.27
N TYR A 214 -18.91 -0.52 15.72
CA TYR A 214 -18.37 0.52 16.59
C TYR A 214 -17.97 1.80 15.84
N ASN A 215 -18.25 1.89 14.54
CA ASN A 215 -17.85 3.00 13.67
C ASN A 215 -16.34 3.31 13.74
N TYR A 216 -15.52 2.29 14.00
CA TYR A 216 -14.10 2.43 14.34
C TYR A 216 -13.28 3.01 13.17
N LEU A 217 -13.66 2.67 11.93
CA LEU A 217 -12.93 3.09 10.73
C LEU A 217 -13.28 4.52 10.26
N ALA A 218 -14.37 5.11 10.73
CA ALA A 218 -14.78 6.46 10.34
C ALA A 218 -14.16 7.56 11.22
N ASP A 219 -13.59 7.17 12.36
CA ASP A 219 -12.96 8.09 13.30
C ASP A 219 -11.53 8.45 12.84
N LEU A 220 -11.35 9.70 12.41
CA LEU A 220 -10.09 10.22 11.89
C LEU A 220 -9.08 10.60 12.99
N ASP A 221 -9.47 10.60 14.27
CA ASP A 221 -8.57 10.96 15.38
C ASP A 221 -7.66 9.80 15.82
N ARG A 222 -7.72 8.65 15.14
CA ARG A 222 -7.01 7.44 15.54
C ARG A 222 -5.54 7.50 15.13
N SER A 223 -4.68 7.05 16.04
CA SER A 223 -3.26 6.94 15.75
C SER A 223 -2.99 5.77 14.80
N GLU A 224 -1.87 5.81 14.08
CA GLU A 224 -1.41 4.66 13.29
C GLU A 224 -1.24 3.40 14.16
N ALA A 225 -0.79 3.57 15.40
CA ALA A 225 -0.66 2.49 16.38
C ALA A 225 -2.00 1.78 16.65
N ASP A 226 -3.12 2.52 16.65
CA ASP A 226 -4.45 1.95 16.85
C ASP A 226 -4.89 1.08 15.66
N TYR A 227 -4.57 1.49 14.42
CA TYR A 227 -4.80 0.68 13.23
C TYR A 227 -3.90 -0.55 13.18
N LEU A 228 -2.63 -0.42 13.56
CA LEU A 228 -1.69 -1.54 13.72
C LEU A 228 -2.22 -2.59 14.71
N ARG A 229 -2.88 -2.15 15.79
CA ARG A 229 -3.38 -3.05 16.82
C ARG A 229 -4.75 -3.68 16.56
N ARG A 230 -5.57 -3.08 15.70
CA ARG A 230 -6.97 -3.51 15.50
C ARG A 230 -7.24 -4.05 14.10
N VAL A 231 -6.62 -3.47 13.07
CA VAL A 231 -6.81 -3.86 11.68
C VAL A 231 -5.69 -4.81 11.22
N TRP A 232 -4.43 -4.44 11.47
CA TRP A 232 -3.29 -5.26 11.03
C TRP A 232 -3.21 -6.61 11.74
N THR A 233 -3.79 -6.73 12.94
CA THR A 233 -3.93 -8.01 13.63
C THR A 233 -4.71 -9.06 12.82
N PHE A 234 -5.56 -8.65 11.88
CA PHE A 234 -6.24 -9.60 10.98
C PHE A 234 -5.21 -10.39 10.16
N ILE A 235 -4.24 -9.66 9.59
CA ILE A 235 -3.18 -10.23 8.76
C ILE A 235 -2.13 -10.92 9.64
N ASP A 236 -1.75 -10.33 10.78
CA ASP A 236 -0.78 -10.93 11.70
C ASP A 236 -1.21 -12.35 12.13
N CYS A 237 -2.48 -12.50 12.53
CA CYS A 237 -3.03 -13.79 12.95
C CYS A 237 -3.25 -14.80 11.82
N CYS A 238 -3.12 -14.42 10.54
CA CYS A 238 -3.31 -15.37 9.43
C CYS A 238 -2.19 -16.41 9.37
N PHE A 239 -1.01 -16.06 9.90
CA PHE A 239 0.15 -16.94 9.93
C PHE A 239 0.19 -17.83 11.18
N ASP A 240 -0.68 -17.63 12.17
CA ASP A 240 -0.69 -18.40 13.43
C ASP A 240 -0.88 -19.90 13.21
N ALA A 241 -1.73 -20.27 12.24
CA ALA A 241 -1.95 -21.66 11.84
C ALA A 241 -0.97 -22.14 10.76
N SER A 242 -0.11 -21.25 10.25
CA SER A 242 0.80 -21.55 9.16
C SER A 242 2.14 -22.10 9.68
N LYS A 243 2.89 -22.75 8.79
CA LYS A 243 4.28 -23.14 9.09
C LYS A 243 5.25 -21.96 9.04
N ILE A 244 4.78 -20.78 8.63
CA ILE A 244 5.58 -19.56 8.51
C ILE A 244 5.66 -18.95 9.90
N LYS A 245 6.88 -18.91 10.46
CA LYS A 245 7.14 -18.22 11.73
C LYS A 245 7.66 -16.83 11.42
N VAL A 246 6.92 -15.80 11.81
CA VAL A 246 7.41 -14.42 11.77
C VAL A 246 8.30 -14.22 13.00
N THR A 247 9.62 -14.22 12.79
CA THR A 247 10.57 -13.78 13.82
C THR A 247 10.60 -12.25 13.82
N ARG A 248 10.20 -11.66 14.95
CA ARG A 248 10.39 -10.23 15.24
C ARG A 248 11.80 -9.98 15.77
#